data_AF-E8N4V1-F1
#
_entry.id   AF-E8N4V1-F1
#
_cell.length_a   1.000
_cell.length_b   1.000
_cell.length_c   1.000
_cell.angle_alpha   90.00
_cell.angle_beta   90.00
_cell.angle_gamma   90.00
#
_symmetry.space_group_name_H-M   'P 1'
#
loop_
_entity.id
_entity.type
_entity.pdbx_description
1 polymer ?
#
loop_
_entity_poly.entity_id
_entity_poly.type
_entity_poly.pdbx_seq_one_letter_code
_entity_poly.pdbx_strand_id
1 'polypeptide(L)'
;MPAYGGQALIEGVLMRSRYVAVAAMRTPEGQITLHVEPLSNIYRSKFWQLPFVRGVIALWDALGLGMRFLTISANLQAPEEEKLEGKSAILTVGVSLILAIGLFFLIPAGIAQFLQNLLSINAFASNLIEGVVRLIFVIGYIWGIGQIPEIQRVFAYHGAEHKTINAFEGEAELTPEKVREYPLEHPRCGTSFLLTLIIVSIIVFTLLGDLTPFWRIATRVIFLPVLAGIAYEYIRWSANHIENPLVKSLIQPNLALQRLTTREPDPSMLQVAITAFTEMLRLEKEYSQSQEM
;
A
#
# COMPACT_ATOMS: atom_id res chain seq x y z
N MET A 1 7.17 0.46 -19.77
CA MET A 1 8.20 0.00 -18.81
C MET A 1 7.57 -0.98 -17.84
N PRO A 2 8.33 -1.93 -17.23
CA PRO A 2 7.83 -2.72 -16.12
C PRO A 2 7.34 -1.75 -15.03
N ALA A 3 6.19 -2.02 -14.42
CA ALA A 3 5.79 -1.26 -13.24
C ALA A 3 6.64 -1.77 -12.07
N TYR A 4 7.72 -1.05 -11.77
CA TYR A 4 8.42 -1.20 -10.50
C TYR A 4 7.54 -0.64 -9.39
N GLY A 5 7.62 -1.25 -8.22
CA GLY A 5 6.95 -0.74 -7.04
C GLY A 5 7.72 -1.13 -5.80
N GLY A 6 7.45 -0.43 -4.73
CA GLY A 6 8.02 -0.77 -3.44
C GLY A 6 7.02 -0.66 -2.30
N GLN A 7 7.57 -0.80 -1.10
CA GLN A 7 6.88 -0.63 0.16
C GLN A 7 7.89 -0.12 1.19
N ALA A 8 7.51 0.86 2.00
CA ALA A 8 8.32 1.26 3.14
C ALA A 8 8.31 0.18 4.22
N LEU A 9 9.48 -0.03 4.82
CA LEU A 9 9.71 -0.93 5.94
C LEU A 9 10.19 -0.12 7.15
N ILE A 10 10.31 -0.78 8.30
CA ILE A 10 10.97 -0.19 9.46
C ILE A 10 12.48 -0.09 9.12
N GLU A 11 13.01 1.13 9.15
CA GLU A 11 14.41 1.42 8.78
C GLU A 11 14.81 0.96 7.38
N GLY A 12 13.88 0.88 6.43
CA GLY A 12 14.21 0.42 5.10
C GLY A 12 13.11 0.52 4.06
N VAL A 13 13.38 -0.07 2.89
CA VAL A 13 12.41 -0.20 1.81
C VAL A 13 12.51 -1.58 1.17
N LEU A 14 11.36 -2.07 0.71
CA LEU A 14 11.23 -3.20 -0.19
C LEU A 14 11.05 -2.67 -1.61
N MET A 15 11.87 -3.11 -2.55
CA MET A 15 11.74 -2.85 -3.98
C MET A 15 11.46 -4.15 -4.71
N ARG A 16 10.60 -4.14 -5.72
CA ARG A 16 10.30 -5.35 -6.49
C ARG A 16 10.17 -5.12 -7.99
N SER A 17 10.64 -6.12 -8.73
CA SER A 17 10.41 -6.30 -10.15
C SER A 17 9.42 -7.45 -10.39
N ARG A 18 9.35 -7.96 -11.63
CA ARG A 18 8.58 -9.18 -11.94
C ARG A 18 9.33 -10.48 -11.59
N TYR A 19 10.62 -10.40 -11.26
CA TYR A 19 11.50 -11.55 -11.01
C TYR A 19 11.96 -11.65 -9.57
N VAL A 20 12.17 -10.52 -8.90
CA VAL A 20 12.85 -10.48 -7.60
C VAL A 20 12.28 -9.38 -6.72
N ALA A 21 12.28 -9.64 -5.41
CA ALA A 21 12.02 -8.69 -4.36
C ALA A 21 13.32 -8.47 -3.58
N VAL A 22 13.69 -7.22 -3.36
CA VAL A 22 14.91 -6.81 -2.65
C VAL A 22 14.52 -5.82 -1.57
N ALA A 23 14.73 -6.18 -0.31
CA ALA A 23 14.64 -5.25 0.79
C ALA A 23 16.04 -4.79 1.22
N ALA A 24 16.22 -3.47 1.36
CA ALA A 24 17.37 -2.90 2.04
C ALA A 24 16.88 -2.26 3.35
N MET A 25 17.55 -2.58 4.44
CA MET A 25 17.21 -2.07 5.78
C MET A 25 18.48 -1.68 6.53
N ARG A 26 18.42 -0.66 7.39
CA ARG A 26 19.51 -0.32 8.30
C ARG A 26 19.40 -1.17 9.56
N THR A 27 20.52 -1.75 9.98
CA THR A 27 20.61 -2.37 11.31
C THR A 27 20.69 -1.29 12.40
N PRO A 28 20.48 -1.63 13.68
CA PRO A 28 20.68 -0.70 14.79
C PRO A 28 22.09 -0.08 14.83
N GLU A 29 23.10 -0.77 14.29
CA GLU A 29 24.49 -0.30 14.15
C GLU A 29 24.69 0.63 12.93
N GLY A 30 23.64 0.86 12.14
CA GLY A 30 23.64 1.77 10.98
C GLY A 30 24.10 1.15 9.66
N GLN A 31 24.40 -0.15 9.63
CA GLN A 31 24.81 -0.86 8.41
C GLN A 31 23.61 -1.20 7.54
N ILE A 32 23.77 -1.20 6.21
CA ILE A 32 22.71 -1.60 5.29
C ILE A 32 22.79 -3.11 5.06
N THR A 33 21.73 -3.83 5.41
CA THR A 33 21.54 -5.25 5.09
C THR A 33 20.59 -5.42 3.92
N LEU A 34 20.84 -6.44 3.09
CA LEU A 34 20.03 -6.80 1.95
C LEU A 34 19.35 -8.14 2.16
N HIS A 35 18.05 -8.19 1.93
CA HIS A 35 17.27 -9.42 1.87
C HIS A 35 16.70 -9.57 0.46
N VAL A 36 17.16 -10.60 -0.25
CA VAL A 36 16.82 -10.86 -1.65
C VAL A 36 15.98 -12.13 -1.72
N GLU A 37 14.84 -12.05 -2.40
CA GLU A 37 14.00 -13.23 -2.64
C GLU A 37 13.50 -13.28 -4.09
N PRO A 38 13.65 -14.43 -4.79
CA PRO A 38 13.05 -14.60 -6.10
C PRO A 38 11.51 -14.65 -5.98
N LEU A 39 10.86 -14.00 -6.93
CA LEU A 39 9.41 -13.99 -7.03
C LEU A 39 8.92 -15.15 -7.89
N SER A 40 7.79 -15.73 -7.48
CA SER A 40 7.21 -16.90 -8.16
C SER A 40 6.83 -16.63 -9.62
N ASN A 41 6.66 -17.69 -10.41
CA ASN A 41 6.31 -17.57 -11.82
C ASN A 41 4.92 -16.93 -12.07
N ILE A 42 4.08 -16.78 -11.03
CA ILE A 42 2.73 -16.20 -11.17
C ILE A 42 2.78 -14.78 -11.74
N TYR A 43 3.80 -13.98 -11.38
CA TYR A 43 4.00 -12.59 -11.83
C TYR A 43 4.39 -12.48 -13.30
N ARG A 44 4.79 -13.61 -13.90
CA ARG A 44 5.14 -13.73 -15.32
C ARG A 44 4.09 -14.52 -16.12
N SER A 45 3.09 -15.06 -15.43
CA SER A 45 2.02 -15.84 -16.06
C SER A 45 1.05 -14.97 -16.84
N LYS A 46 0.31 -15.59 -17.77
CA LYS A 46 -0.78 -14.92 -18.50
C LYS A 46 -1.88 -14.39 -17.58
N PHE A 47 -2.07 -14.99 -16.40
CA PHE A 47 -3.08 -14.55 -15.42
C PHE A 47 -2.77 -13.17 -14.82
N TRP A 48 -1.50 -12.82 -14.67
CA TRP A 48 -1.09 -11.48 -14.23
C TRP A 48 -1.44 -10.37 -15.25
N GLN A 49 -1.67 -10.75 -16.51
CA GLN A 49 -2.06 -9.82 -17.57
C GLN A 49 -3.58 -9.64 -17.66
N LEU A 50 -4.38 -10.50 -17.02
CA LEU A 50 -5.84 -10.40 -17.05
C LEU A 50 -6.33 -9.20 -16.22
N PRO A 51 -7.20 -8.34 -16.79
CA PRO A 51 -7.85 -7.27 -16.04
C PRO A 51 -8.60 -7.81 -14.82
N PHE A 52 -8.67 -7.02 -13.75
CA PHE A 52 -9.28 -7.34 -12.45
C PHE A 52 -8.56 -8.43 -11.64
N VAL A 53 -8.14 -9.53 -12.27
CA VAL A 53 -7.40 -10.62 -11.62
C VAL A 53 -6.09 -10.12 -11.03
N ARG A 54 -5.35 -9.31 -11.78
CA ARG A 54 -4.09 -8.70 -11.31
C ARG A 54 -4.27 -7.80 -10.08
N GLY A 55 -5.43 -7.16 -9.92
CA GLY A 55 -5.72 -6.37 -8.72
C GLY A 55 -5.86 -7.24 -7.47
N VAL A 56 -6.46 -8.42 -7.61
CA VAL A 56 -6.54 -9.42 -6.54
C VAL A 56 -5.16 -9.97 -6.18
N ILE A 57 -4.34 -10.30 -7.18
CA ILE A 57 -2.98 -10.79 -6.94
C ILE A 57 -2.12 -9.68 -6.30
N ALA A 58 -2.24 -8.43 -6.77
CA ALA A 58 -1.54 -7.30 -6.17
C ALA A 58 -1.95 -7.03 -4.71
N LEU A 59 -3.25 -7.19 -4.37
CA LEU A 59 -3.72 -7.14 -2.99
C LEU A 59 -3.13 -8.29 -2.16
N TRP A 60 -3.10 -9.50 -2.70
CA TRP A 60 -2.52 -10.67 -2.04
C TRP A 60 -1.03 -10.49 -1.77
N ASP A 61 -0.28 -9.92 -2.72
CA ASP A 61 1.13 -9.57 -2.53
C ASP A 61 1.30 -8.56 -1.39
N ALA A 62 0.54 -7.47 -1.41
CA ALA A 62 0.64 -6.43 -0.40
C ALA A 62 0.37 -6.98 1.01
N LEU A 63 -0.58 -7.91 1.14
CA LEU A 63 -0.91 -8.56 2.42
C LEU A 63 0.11 -9.63 2.81
N GLY A 64 0.52 -10.50 1.90
CA GLY A 64 1.40 -11.63 2.21
C GLY A 64 2.88 -11.24 2.25
N LEU A 65 3.38 -10.75 1.12
CA LEU A 65 4.76 -10.32 0.97
C LEU A 65 5.05 -9.11 1.86
N GLY A 66 4.16 -8.11 1.84
CA GLY A 66 4.30 -6.89 2.61
C GLY A 66 4.33 -7.13 4.12
N MET A 67 3.42 -7.95 4.66
CA MET A 67 3.43 -8.28 6.09
C MET A 67 4.69 -9.05 6.49
N ARG A 68 5.13 -10.01 5.67
CA ARG A 68 6.36 -10.76 5.96
C ARG A 68 7.59 -9.85 6.04
N PHE A 69 7.78 -8.96 5.07
CA PHE A 69 8.92 -8.03 5.08
C PHE A 69 8.80 -6.99 6.21
N LEU A 70 7.59 -6.56 6.58
CA LEU A 70 7.40 -5.74 7.77
C LEU A 70 7.83 -6.48 9.04
N THR A 71 7.45 -7.74 9.21
CA THR A 71 7.90 -8.57 10.34
C THR A 71 9.41 -8.77 10.33
N ILE A 72 10.03 -9.02 9.18
CA ILE A 72 11.49 -9.11 9.06
C ILE A 72 12.14 -7.80 9.50
N SER A 73 11.64 -6.66 9.02
CA SER A 73 12.19 -5.35 9.40
C SER A 73 12.00 -5.02 10.88
N ALA A 74 10.86 -5.40 11.46
CA ALA A 74 10.61 -5.26 12.89
C ALA A 74 11.56 -6.11 13.73
N ASN A 75 11.74 -7.38 13.36
CA ASN A 75 12.63 -8.32 14.06
C ASN A 75 14.10 -7.94 13.91
N LEU A 76 14.48 -7.23 12.85
CA LEU A 76 15.83 -6.68 12.68
C LEU A 76 16.12 -5.54 13.65
N GLN A 77 15.11 -4.75 14.02
CA GLN A 77 15.25 -3.67 15.00
C GLN A 77 15.05 -4.12 16.45
N ALA A 78 14.40 -5.27 16.66
CA ALA A 78 14.04 -5.74 17.99
C ALA A 78 15.18 -6.55 18.66
N PRO A 79 15.36 -6.43 20.00
CA PRO A 79 16.15 -7.36 20.78
C PRO A 79 15.67 -8.82 20.60
N GLU A 80 16.54 -9.81 20.82
CA GLU A 80 16.18 -11.23 20.60
C GLU A 80 14.94 -11.68 21.38
N GLU A 81 14.74 -11.16 22.60
CA GLU A 81 13.61 -11.49 23.47
C GLU A 81 12.27 -10.89 23.00
N GLU A 82 12.31 -9.87 22.13
CA GLU A 82 11.13 -9.13 21.65
C GLU A 82 10.77 -9.43 20.19
N LYS A 83 11.46 -10.40 19.56
CA LYS A 83 11.18 -10.79 18.18
C LYS A 83 9.76 -11.33 18.03
N LEU A 84 9.08 -10.86 16.99
CA LEU A 84 7.74 -11.31 16.59
C LEU A 84 7.85 -12.66 15.89
N GLU A 85 7.86 -13.75 16.67
CA GLU A 85 7.99 -15.12 16.16
C GLU A 85 6.95 -16.08 16.75
N GLY A 86 6.58 -17.11 15.98
CA GLY A 86 5.68 -18.16 16.43
C GLY A 86 4.33 -17.65 16.95
N LYS A 87 4.01 -17.98 18.21
CA LYS A 87 2.70 -17.67 18.82
C LYS A 87 2.49 -16.18 19.08
N SER A 88 3.54 -15.43 19.43
CA SER A 88 3.42 -13.99 19.72
C SER A 88 3.05 -13.21 18.45
N ALA A 89 3.67 -13.54 17.31
CA ALA A 89 3.33 -12.96 16.01
C ALA A 89 1.85 -13.19 15.64
N ILE A 90 1.36 -14.43 15.77
CA ILE A 90 -0.04 -14.76 15.46
C ILE A 90 -0.99 -13.99 16.36
N LEU A 91 -0.70 -13.91 17.67
CA LEU A 91 -1.52 -13.18 18.62
C LEU A 91 -1.56 -11.68 18.29
N THR A 92 -0.40 -11.06 18.06
CA THR A 92 -0.29 -9.63 17.73
C THR A 92 -1.04 -9.30 16.45
N VAL A 93 -0.87 -10.10 15.39
CA VAL A 93 -1.60 -9.92 14.12
C VAL A 93 -3.10 -10.14 14.32
N GLY A 94 -3.50 -11.17 15.08
CA GLY A 94 -4.91 -11.46 15.37
C GLY A 94 -5.61 -10.33 16.14
N VAL A 95 -4.97 -9.83 17.20
CA VAL A 95 -5.49 -8.68 17.98
C VAL A 95 -5.56 -7.44 17.11
N SER A 96 -4.52 -7.14 16.33
CA SER A 96 -4.50 -5.99 15.42
C SER A 96 -5.61 -6.07 14.37
N LEU A 97 -5.88 -7.26 13.84
CA LEU A 97 -6.96 -7.49 12.88
C LEU A 97 -8.34 -7.29 13.53
N ILE A 98 -8.56 -7.80 14.74
CA ILE A 98 -9.81 -7.59 15.49
C ILE A 98 -10.04 -6.09 15.74
N LEU A 99 -9.01 -5.37 16.17
CA LEU A 99 -9.08 -3.92 16.39
C LEU A 99 -9.38 -3.18 15.08
N ALA A 100 -8.73 -3.56 13.97
CA ALA A 100 -8.98 -2.98 12.66
C ALA A 100 -10.42 -3.23 12.16
N ILE A 101 -10.95 -4.45 12.35
CA ILE A 101 -12.35 -4.78 12.02
C ILE A 101 -13.31 -3.95 12.88
N GLY A 102 -13.04 -3.86 14.18
CA GLY A 102 -13.81 -3.03 15.09
C GLY A 102 -13.84 -1.57 14.65
N LEU A 103 -12.67 -0.98 14.43
CA LEU A 103 -12.50 0.44 14.15
C LEU A 103 -13.01 0.85 12.76
N PHE A 104 -12.72 0.08 11.72
CA PHE A 104 -12.98 0.48 10.33
C PHE A 104 -14.24 -0.14 9.72
N PHE A 105 -14.81 -1.19 10.34
CA PHE A 105 -16.02 -1.83 9.82
C PHE A 105 -17.19 -1.72 10.82
N LEU A 106 -17.00 -2.18 12.05
CA LEU A 106 -18.12 -2.26 13.01
C LEU A 106 -18.55 -0.89 13.52
N ILE A 107 -17.61 -0.01 13.90
CA ILE A 107 -17.93 1.34 14.39
C ILE A 107 -18.64 2.17 13.31
N PRO A 108 -18.14 2.30 12.07
CA PRO A 108 -18.84 3.05 11.03
C PRO A 108 -20.24 2.50 10.74
N ALA A 109 -20.39 1.17 10.69
CA ALA A 109 -21.69 0.53 10.48
C ALA A 109 -22.66 0.80 11.64
N GLY A 110 -22.17 0.78 12.88
CA GLY A 110 -22.95 1.12 14.07
C GLY A 110 -23.40 2.57 14.09
N ILE A 111 -22.51 3.52 13.73
CA ILE A 111 -22.85 4.95 13.61
C ILE A 111 -23.91 5.14 12.53
N ALA A 112 -23.75 4.53 11.36
CA ALA A 112 -24.73 4.64 10.28
C ALA A 112 -26.09 4.07 10.67
N GLN A 113 -26.13 2.90 11.32
CA GLN A 113 -27.37 2.30 11.81
C GLN A 113 -28.06 3.16 12.88
N PHE A 114 -27.28 3.73 13.81
CA PHE A 114 -27.80 4.64 14.83
C PHE A 114 -28.45 5.87 14.19
N LEU A 115 -27.78 6.51 13.23
CA LEU A 115 -28.31 7.66 12.49
C LEU A 115 -29.53 7.28 11.63
N GLN A 116 -29.54 6.08 11.04
CA GLN A 116 -30.69 5.56 10.31
C GLN A 116 -31.94 5.49 11.19
N ASN A 117 -31.80 4.95 12.40
CA ASN A 117 -32.91 4.82 13.35
C ASN A 117 -33.33 6.18 13.92
N LEU A 118 -32.37 7.06 14.22
CA LEU A 118 -32.64 8.37 14.82
C LEU A 118 -33.32 9.34 13.84
N LEU A 119 -32.86 9.36 12.58
CA LEU A 119 -33.29 10.32 11.57
C LEU A 119 -34.30 9.74 10.58
N SER A 120 -34.64 8.44 10.70
CA SER A 120 -35.54 7.72 9.79
C SER A 120 -35.15 7.84 8.31
N ILE A 121 -33.85 7.89 8.02
CA ILE A 121 -33.33 7.99 6.66
C ILE A 121 -33.37 6.63 5.94
N ASN A 122 -33.43 6.67 4.61
CA ASN A 122 -33.47 5.45 3.81
C ASN A 122 -32.12 4.70 3.79
N ALA A 123 -32.13 3.45 3.34
CA ALA A 123 -30.94 2.60 3.30
C ALA A 123 -29.82 3.16 2.41
N PHE A 124 -30.16 3.86 1.33
CA PHE A 124 -29.20 4.54 0.46
C PHE A 124 -28.38 5.57 1.25
N ALA A 125 -29.06 6.48 1.96
CA ALA A 125 -28.42 7.50 2.79
C ALA A 125 -27.61 6.87 3.94
N SER A 126 -28.13 5.80 4.57
CA SER A 126 -27.43 5.05 5.62
C SER A 126 -26.10 4.45 5.11
N ASN A 127 -26.11 3.77 3.96
CA ASN A 127 -24.90 3.19 3.36
C ASN A 127 -23.90 4.27 2.93
N LEU A 128 -24.37 5.40 2.39
CA LEU A 128 -23.52 6.52 2.04
C LEU A 128 -22.84 7.12 3.29
N ILE A 129 -23.59 7.32 4.37
CA ILE A 129 -23.07 7.79 5.65
C ILE A 129 -22.04 6.81 6.21
N GLU A 130 -22.32 5.50 6.21
CA GLU A 130 -21.34 4.49 6.63
C GLU A 130 -20.02 4.63 5.87
N GLY A 131 -20.13 4.78 4.55
CA GLY A 131 -19.00 4.97 3.65
C GLY A 131 -18.18 6.22 3.98
N VAL A 132 -18.86 7.37 4.15
CA VAL A 132 -18.23 8.65 4.48
C VAL A 132 -17.59 8.62 5.87
N VAL A 133 -18.28 8.07 6.87
CA VAL A 133 -17.74 7.89 8.22
C VAL A 133 -16.49 7.01 8.18
N ARG A 134 -16.52 5.89 7.45
CA ARG A 134 -15.34 5.02 7.27
C ARG A 134 -14.17 5.78 6.64
N LEU A 135 -14.42 6.57 5.60
CA LEU A 135 -13.39 7.38 4.96
C LEU A 135 -12.76 8.38 5.93
N ILE A 136 -13.59 9.07 6.73
CA ILE A 136 -13.12 9.99 7.78
C ILE A 136 -12.26 9.25 8.81
N PHE A 137 -12.69 8.07 9.26
CA PHE A 137 -11.93 7.25 10.20
C PHE A 137 -10.57 6.82 9.64
N VAL A 138 -10.50 6.40 8.37
CA VAL A 138 -9.24 6.01 7.73
C VAL A 138 -8.29 7.20 7.60
N ILE A 139 -8.77 8.34 7.10
CA ILE A 139 -7.95 9.55 6.96
C ILE A 139 -7.48 10.03 8.33
N GLY A 140 -8.40 10.10 9.30
CA GLY A 140 -8.10 10.53 10.68
C GLY A 140 -7.11 9.61 11.38
N TYR A 141 -7.24 8.29 11.18
CA TYR A 141 -6.29 7.32 11.71
C TYR A 141 -4.89 7.51 11.12
N ILE A 142 -4.76 7.57 9.79
CA ILE A 142 -3.46 7.79 9.13
C ILE A 142 -2.82 9.09 9.60
N TRP A 143 -3.60 10.17 9.65
CA TRP A 143 -3.13 11.46 10.14
C TRP A 143 -2.66 11.39 11.60
N GLY A 144 -3.39 10.69 12.46
CA GLY A 144 -3.09 10.52 13.87
C GLY A 144 -1.82 9.69 14.12
N ILE A 145 -1.70 8.51 13.51
CA ILE A 145 -0.49 7.68 13.66
C ILE A 145 0.73 8.35 13.00
N GLY A 146 0.51 9.17 11.95
CA GLY A 146 1.56 9.93 11.30
C GLY A 146 2.20 11.02 12.17
N GLN A 147 1.69 11.25 13.38
CA GLN A 147 2.32 12.12 14.38
C GLN A 147 3.36 11.38 15.24
N ILE A 148 3.37 10.04 15.21
CA ILE A 148 4.29 9.20 15.98
C ILE A 148 5.67 9.20 15.29
N PRO A 149 6.77 9.53 16.00
CA PRO A 149 8.11 9.65 15.40
C PRO A 149 8.55 8.42 14.58
N GLU A 150 8.29 7.23 15.09
CA GLU A 150 8.64 5.96 14.45
C GLU A 150 7.88 5.80 13.12
N ILE A 151 6.60 6.20 13.07
CA ILE A 151 5.79 6.16 11.85
C ILE A 151 6.24 7.25 10.87
N GLN A 152 6.63 8.43 11.35
CA GLN A 152 7.19 9.47 10.49
C GLN A 152 8.48 9.00 9.80
N ARG A 153 9.32 8.22 10.49
CA ARG A 153 10.50 7.59 9.89
C ARG A 153 10.11 6.61 8.79
N VAL A 154 9.11 5.74 9.01
CA VAL A 154 8.59 4.85 7.94
C VAL A 154 8.04 5.66 6.75
N PHE A 155 7.33 6.77 7.00
CA PHE A 155 6.86 7.67 5.95
C PHE A 155 7.99 8.38 5.21
N ALA A 156 9.13 8.64 5.86
CA ALA A 156 10.31 9.17 5.20
C ALA A 156 10.96 8.12 4.29
N TYR A 157 11.06 6.85 4.71
CA TYR A 157 11.46 5.75 3.82
C TYR A 157 10.49 5.54 2.65
N HIS A 158 9.19 5.75 2.86
CA HIS A 158 8.21 5.78 1.77
C HIS A 158 8.49 6.91 0.77
N GLY A 159 8.81 8.11 1.27
CA GLY A 159 9.28 9.22 0.44
C GLY A 159 10.57 8.88 -0.34
N ALA A 160 11.51 8.16 0.28
CA ALA A 160 12.74 7.71 -0.38
C ALA A 160 12.46 6.71 -1.51
N GLU A 161 11.51 5.80 -1.33
CA GLU A 161 11.06 4.86 -2.36
C GLU A 161 10.48 5.60 -3.56
N HIS A 162 9.52 6.51 -3.32
CA HIS A 162 8.92 7.32 -4.39
C HIS A 162 9.95 8.16 -5.15
N LYS A 163 10.82 8.88 -4.43
CA LYS A 163 11.85 9.70 -5.06
C LYS A 163 12.81 8.87 -5.92
N THR A 164 13.20 7.69 -5.44
CA THR A 164 14.10 6.78 -6.18
C THR A 164 13.45 6.29 -7.48
N ILE A 165 12.17 5.89 -7.43
CA ILE A 165 11.43 5.46 -8.63
C ILE A 165 11.22 6.63 -9.58
N ASN A 166 10.78 7.79 -9.09
CA ASN A 166 10.62 9.00 -9.89
C ASN A 166 11.93 9.40 -10.58
N ALA A 167 13.06 9.31 -9.88
CA ALA A 167 14.38 9.61 -10.43
C ALA A 167 14.78 8.64 -11.55
N PHE A 168 14.56 7.34 -11.34
CA PHE A 168 14.81 6.33 -12.35
C PHE A 168 13.95 6.53 -13.60
N GLU A 169 12.67 6.82 -13.42
CA GLU A 169 11.74 7.06 -14.54
C GLU A 169 12.01 8.37 -15.27
N GLY A 170 12.57 9.36 -14.58
CA GLY A 170 13.10 10.58 -15.17
C GLY A 170 14.51 10.42 -15.76
N GLU A 171 15.01 9.19 -15.87
CA GLU A 171 16.32 8.84 -16.45
C GLU A 171 17.50 9.54 -15.74
N ALA A 172 17.34 9.91 -14.47
CA ALA A 172 18.43 10.46 -13.66
C ALA A 172 19.35 9.38 -13.12
N GLU A 173 20.59 9.79 -12.86
CA GLU A 173 21.55 8.99 -12.12
C GLU A 173 21.10 8.84 -10.66
N LEU A 174 21.14 7.61 -10.15
CA LEU A 174 20.64 7.25 -8.83
C LEU A 174 21.66 7.58 -7.72
N THR A 175 21.91 8.86 -7.52
CA THR A 175 22.69 9.42 -6.40
C THR A 175 21.75 10.11 -5.41
N PRO A 176 22.02 10.09 -4.08
CA PRO A 176 21.17 10.78 -3.09
C PRO A 176 20.89 12.25 -3.43
N GLU A 177 21.87 12.97 -3.99
CA GLU A 177 21.75 14.39 -4.35
C GLU A 177 20.69 14.60 -5.43
N LYS A 178 20.79 13.86 -6.55
CA LYS A 178 19.83 13.94 -7.65
C LYS A 178 18.46 13.40 -7.27
N VAL A 179 18.41 12.24 -6.58
CA VAL A 179 17.14 11.61 -6.16
C VAL A 179 16.34 12.54 -5.24
N ARG A 180 17.01 13.32 -4.40
CA ARG A 180 16.35 14.28 -3.49
C ARG A 180 15.51 15.32 -4.21
N GLU A 181 15.86 15.69 -5.44
CA GLU A 181 15.18 16.73 -6.23
C GLU A 181 13.84 16.25 -6.82
N TYR A 182 13.60 14.93 -6.86
CA TYR A 182 12.38 14.36 -7.40
C TYR A 182 11.19 14.48 -6.42
N PRO A 183 9.94 14.46 -6.93
CA PRO A 183 8.76 14.65 -6.09
C PRO A 183 8.53 13.50 -5.11
N LEU A 184 7.88 13.81 -3.98
CA LEU A 184 7.42 12.83 -3.01
C LEU A 184 6.21 12.05 -3.49
N GLU A 185 5.38 12.64 -4.35
CA GLU A 185 4.20 11.97 -4.87
C GLU A 185 4.53 11.10 -6.09
N HIS A 186 3.91 9.92 -6.15
CA HIS A 186 4.04 9.00 -7.27
C HIS A 186 2.65 8.47 -7.69
N PRO A 187 2.26 8.56 -8.98
CA PRO A 187 0.88 8.26 -9.41
C PRO A 187 0.48 6.79 -9.27
N ARG A 188 1.44 5.87 -9.12
CA ARG A 188 1.19 4.42 -8.94
C ARG A 188 1.37 3.94 -7.50
N CYS A 189 1.43 4.83 -6.51
CA CYS A 189 1.60 4.46 -5.11
C CYS A 189 0.43 3.61 -4.57
N GLY A 190 0.73 2.63 -3.72
CA GLY A 190 -0.25 1.78 -3.03
C GLY A 190 -1.17 2.51 -2.04
N THR A 191 -0.81 3.68 -1.52
CA THR A 191 -1.75 4.46 -0.69
C THR A 191 -2.91 5.03 -1.52
N SER A 192 -2.69 5.27 -2.81
CA SER A 192 -3.75 5.58 -3.78
C SER A 192 -4.72 4.40 -3.93
N PHE A 193 -4.25 3.16 -3.76
CA PHE A 193 -5.08 1.96 -3.78
C PHE A 193 -6.06 1.91 -2.62
N LEU A 194 -5.62 2.25 -1.40
CA LEU A 194 -6.51 2.31 -0.25
C LEU A 194 -7.65 3.31 -0.46
N LEU A 195 -7.34 4.54 -0.89
CA LEU A 195 -8.37 5.56 -1.11
C LEU A 195 -9.34 5.17 -2.22
N THR A 196 -8.79 4.70 -3.35
CA THR A 196 -9.60 4.25 -4.48
C THR A 196 -10.52 3.10 -4.07
N LEU A 197 -9.99 2.11 -3.35
CA LEU A 197 -10.78 0.97 -2.86
C LEU A 197 -11.92 1.43 -1.96
N ILE A 198 -11.67 2.38 -1.05
CA ILE A 198 -12.71 2.94 -0.18
C ILE A 198 -13.75 3.66 -1.03
N ILE A 199 -13.38 4.59 -1.91
CA ILE A 199 -14.33 5.33 -2.75
C ILE A 199 -15.20 4.38 -3.60
N VAL A 200 -14.58 3.40 -4.26
CA VAL A 200 -15.30 2.38 -5.03
C VAL A 200 -16.24 1.58 -4.12
N SER A 201 -15.80 1.23 -2.91
CA SER A 201 -16.65 0.54 -1.93
C SER A 201 -17.87 1.37 -1.51
N ILE A 202 -17.73 2.69 -1.32
CA ILE A 202 -18.84 3.59 -1.01
C ILE A 202 -19.86 3.54 -2.13
N ILE A 203 -19.42 3.68 -3.38
CA ILE A 203 -20.30 3.64 -4.56
C ILE A 203 -21.03 2.29 -4.64
N VAL A 204 -20.29 1.18 -4.58
CA VAL A 204 -20.86 -0.17 -4.72
C VAL A 204 -21.85 -0.48 -3.60
N PHE A 205 -21.48 -0.25 -2.33
CA PHE A 205 -22.36 -0.58 -1.20
C PHE A 205 -23.54 0.37 -1.05
N THR A 206 -23.41 1.62 -1.49
CA THR A 206 -24.55 2.54 -1.56
C THR A 206 -25.60 2.06 -2.57
N LEU A 207 -25.16 1.55 -3.73
CA LEU A 207 -26.04 1.02 -4.77
C LEU A 207 -26.67 -0.34 -4.42
N LEU A 208 -26.04 -1.15 -3.56
CA LEU A 208 -26.59 -2.43 -3.11
C LEU A 208 -27.84 -2.29 -2.23
N GLY A 209 -28.13 -1.10 -1.71
CA GLY A 209 -29.37 -0.79 -1.00
C GLY A 209 -29.49 -1.48 0.36
N ASP A 210 -30.73 -1.78 0.76
CA ASP A 210 -31.00 -2.33 2.08
C ASP A 210 -30.68 -3.83 2.15
N LEU A 211 -29.79 -4.20 3.06
CA LEU A 211 -29.36 -5.57 3.30
C LEU A 211 -29.54 -5.89 4.78
N THR A 212 -29.92 -7.12 5.08
CA THR A 212 -29.94 -7.60 6.48
C THR A 212 -28.54 -7.47 7.09
N PRO A 213 -28.41 -7.33 8.42
CA PRO A 213 -27.09 -7.12 9.06
C PRO A 213 -26.04 -8.16 8.67
N PHE A 214 -26.44 -9.43 8.56
CA PHE A 214 -25.57 -10.51 8.10
C PHE A 214 -25.08 -10.29 6.67
N TRP A 215 -25.99 -10.05 5.72
CA TRP A 215 -25.64 -9.82 4.32
C TRP A 215 -24.87 -8.53 4.11
N ARG A 216 -25.11 -7.50 4.93
CA ARG A 216 -24.33 -6.27 4.94
C ARG A 216 -22.85 -6.55 5.25
N ILE A 217 -22.55 -7.35 6.26
CA ILE A 217 -21.16 -7.74 6.60
C ILE A 217 -20.60 -8.72 5.57
N ALA A 218 -21.36 -9.75 5.19
CA ALA A 218 -20.90 -10.78 4.25
C ALA A 218 -20.52 -10.17 2.89
N THR A 219 -21.34 -9.27 2.34
CA THR A 219 -21.04 -8.59 1.06
C THR A 219 -19.77 -7.74 1.14
N ARG A 220 -19.47 -7.11 2.28
CA ARG A 220 -18.23 -6.33 2.47
C ARG A 220 -16.98 -7.20 2.34
N VAL A 221 -17.04 -8.45 2.78
CA VAL A 221 -15.93 -9.40 2.69
C VAL A 221 -15.88 -10.05 1.30
N ILE A 222 -17.03 -10.54 0.80
CA ILE A 222 -17.12 -11.25 -0.48
C ILE A 222 -16.74 -10.34 -1.65
N PHE A 223 -17.06 -9.04 -1.58
CA PHE A 223 -16.75 -8.10 -2.66
C PHE A 223 -15.30 -7.58 -2.62
N LEU A 224 -14.49 -7.91 -1.60
CA LEU A 224 -13.09 -7.45 -1.54
C LEU A 224 -12.29 -7.74 -2.82
N PRO A 225 -12.34 -8.94 -3.43
CA PRO A 225 -11.61 -9.20 -4.67
C PRO A 225 -12.12 -8.36 -5.84
N VAL A 226 -13.43 -8.12 -5.93
CA VAL A 226 -14.04 -7.31 -6.98
C VAL A 226 -13.62 -5.84 -6.83
N LEU A 227 -13.70 -5.31 -5.62
CA LEU A 227 -13.29 -3.94 -5.29
C LEU A 227 -11.80 -3.73 -5.56
N ALA A 228 -10.95 -4.69 -5.17
CA ALA A 228 -9.52 -4.66 -5.43
C ALA A 228 -9.20 -4.68 -6.93
N GLY A 229 -9.91 -5.53 -7.69
CA GLY A 229 -9.82 -5.55 -9.14
C GLY A 229 -10.14 -4.19 -9.76
N ILE A 230 -11.29 -3.61 -9.42
CA ILE A 230 -11.73 -2.30 -9.93
C ILE A 230 -10.74 -1.20 -9.54
N ALA A 231 -10.32 -1.16 -8.27
CA ALA A 231 -9.40 -0.13 -7.78
C ALA A 231 -8.04 -0.19 -8.49
N TYR A 232 -7.50 -1.39 -8.70
CA TYR A 232 -6.26 -1.57 -9.44
C TYR A 232 -6.37 -1.10 -10.89
N GLU A 233 -7.46 -1.48 -11.59
CA GLU A 233 -7.67 -1.05 -12.97
C GLU A 233 -7.82 0.47 -13.08
N TYR A 234 -8.55 1.09 -12.16
CA TYR A 234 -8.71 2.54 -12.10
C TYR A 234 -7.36 3.25 -11.91
N ILE A 235 -6.51 2.79 -10.98
CA ILE A 235 -5.19 3.38 -10.74
C ILE A 235 -4.29 3.23 -11.94
N ARG A 236 -4.26 2.04 -12.55
CA ARG A 236 -3.45 1.81 -13.74
C ARG A 236 -3.91 2.67 -14.91
N TRP A 237 -5.22 2.75 -15.15
CA TRP A 237 -5.80 3.59 -16.19
C TRP A 237 -5.46 5.05 -15.96
N SER A 238 -5.70 5.56 -14.75
CA SER A 238 -5.47 6.97 -14.41
C SER A 238 -3.99 7.34 -14.51
N ALA A 239 -3.08 6.51 -14.02
CA ALA A 239 -1.64 6.73 -14.16
C ALA A 239 -1.16 6.76 -15.63
N ASN A 240 -1.76 5.95 -16.51
CA ASN A 240 -1.44 5.94 -17.94
C ASN A 240 -2.04 7.13 -18.72
N HIS A 241 -2.96 7.89 -18.13
CA HIS A 241 -3.65 9.01 -18.78
C HIS A 241 -3.48 10.33 -18.00
N ILE A 242 -2.41 10.45 -17.20
CA ILE A 242 -2.18 11.58 -16.31
C ILE A 242 -2.05 12.93 -17.05
N GLU A 243 -1.69 12.90 -18.33
CA GLU A 243 -1.61 14.08 -19.20
C GLU A 243 -2.97 14.73 -19.47
N ASN A 244 -4.08 13.97 -19.33
CA ASN A 244 -5.41 14.54 -19.50
C ASN A 244 -5.81 15.36 -18.25
N PRO A 245 -6.17 16.66 -18.39
CA PRO A 245 -6.52 17.52 -17.26
C PRO A 245 -7.65 16.98 -16.37
N LEU A 246 -8.64 16.29 -16.96
CA LEU A 246 -9.73 15.68 -16.22
C LEU A 246 -9.22 14.51 -15.37
N VAL A 247 -8.39 13.65 -15.95
CA VAL A 247 -7.78 12.52 -15.23
C VAL A 247 -6.86 13.04 -14.12
N LYS A 248 -6.07 14.09 -14.41
CA LYS A 248 -5.23 14.76 -13.42
C LYS A 248 -6.03 15.27 -12.22
N SER A 249 -7.22 15.85 -12.45
CA SER A 249 -8.13 16.27 -11.38
C SER A 249 -8.66 15.09 -10.55
N LEU A 250 -8.97 13.96 -11.20
CA LEU A 250 -9.47 12.76 -10.54
C LEU A 250 -8.42 12.06 -9.65
N ILE A 251 -7.13 12.22 -9.96
CA ILE A 251 -6.03 11.64 -9.18
C ILE A 251 -5.61 12.57 -8.02
N GLN A 252 -5.96 13.86 -8.03
CA GLN A 252 -5.55 14.80 -6.97
C GLN A 252 -5.87 14.32 -5.55
N PRO A 253 -7.05 13.74 -5.24
CA PRO A 253 -7.32 13.23 -3.90
C PRO A 253 -6.34 12.12 -3.48
N ASN A 254 -5.94 11.25 -4.42
CA ASN A 254 -4.94 10.21 -4.18
C ASN A 254 -3.57 10.81 -3.88
N LEU A 255 -3.12 11.81 -4.64
CA LEU A 255 -1.85 12.51 -4.39
C LEU A 255 -1.88 13.28 -3.05
N ALA A 256 -3.03 13.89 -2.72
CA ALA A 256 -3.21 14.56 -1.44
C ALA A 256 -3.10 13.59 -0.26
N LEU A 257 -3.65 12.37 -0.38
CA LEU A 257 -3.50 11.34 0.65
C LEU A 257 -2.03 10.92 0.81
N GLN A 258 -1.24 10.88 -0.27
CA GLN A 258 0.18 10.54 -0.17
C GLN A 258 0.93 11.46 0.77
N ARG A 259 0.58 12.76 0.81
CA ARG A 259 1.17 13.74 1.74
C ARG A 259 0.91 13.41 3.21
N LEU A 260 -0.09 12.58 3.53
CA LEU A 260 -0.28 12.08 4.90
C LEU A 260 0.64 10.89 5.22
N THR A 261 1.12 10.18 4.20
CA THR A 261 1.88 8.92 4.31
C THR A 261 3.33 9.01 3.84
N THR A 262 3.80 10.18 3.40
CA THR A 262 5.17 10.43 2.96
C THR A 262 5.78 11.59 3.72
N ARG A 263 7.10 11.54 3.95
CA ARG A 263 7.90 12.63 4.51
C ARG A 263 9.17 12.79 3.68
N GLU A 264 9.80 13.96 3.76
CA GLU A 264 11.11 14.16 3.12
C GLU A 264 12.17 13.25 3.77
N PRO A 265 12.83 12.38 2.99
CA PRO A 265 13.88 11.52 3.50
C PRO A 265 15.19 12.29 3.71
N ASP A 266 15.98 11.83 4.68
CA ASP A 266 17.37 12.24 4.79
C ASP A 266 18.26 11.50 3.75
N PRO A 267 19.50 11.97 3.49
CA PRO A 267 20.39 11.33 2.51
C PRO A 267 20.68 9.85 2.81
N SER A 268 20.66 9.45 4.09
CA SER A 268 20.89 8.07 4.49
C SER A 268 19.70 7.19 4.09
N MET A 269 18.46 7.67 4.21
CA MET A 269 17.28 6.93 3.75
C MET A 269 17.26 6.80 2.22
N LEU A 270 17.67 7.86 1.50
CA LEU A 270 17.83 7.80 0.04
C LEU A 270 18.86 6.74 -0.38
N GLN A 271 19.99 6.67 0.32
CA GLN A 271 21.00 5.64 0.06
C GLN A 271 20.44 4.22 0.19
N VAL A 272 19.62 3.96 1.21
CA VAL A 272 18.97 2.66 1.41
C VAL A 272 18.04 2.34 0.24
N ALA A 273 17.21 3.30 -0.17
CA ALA A 273 16.28 3.10 -1.28
C ALA A 273 16.97 2.88 -2.63
N ILE A 274 18.00 3.65 -2.92
CA ILE A 274 18.87 3.48 -4.09
C ILE A 274 19.54 2.10 -4.07
N THR A 275 20.02 1.65 -2.91
CA THR A 275 20.70 0.35 -2.77
C THR A 275 19.74 -0.80 -3.08
N ALA A 276 18.53 -0.79 -2.49
CA ALA A 276 17.50 -1.79 -2.79
C ALA A 276 17.13 -1.81 -4.28
N PHE A 277 16.93 -0.62 -4.87
CA PHE A 277 16.47 -0.49 -6.24
C PHE A 277 17.54 -0.90 -7.25
N THR A 278 18.79 -0.48 -7.05
CA THR A 278 19.90 -0.82 -7.94
C THR A 278 20.18 -2.32 -7.92
N GLU A 279 20.15 -2.95 -6.75
CA GLU A 279 20.34 -4.39 -6.61
C GLU A 279 19.19 -5.17 -7.26
N MET A 280 17.95 -4.70 -7.11
CA MET A 280 16.79 -5.25 -7.81
C MET A 280 16.98 -5.19 -9.34
N LEU A 281 17.44 -4.07 -9.90
CA LEU A 281 17.71 -3.94 -11.34
C LEU A 281 18.83 -4.88 -11.81
N ARG A 282 19.89 -5.04 -11.03
CA ARG A 282 21.00 -5.96 -11.34
C ARG A 282 20.49 -7.40 -11.46
N LEU A 283 19.76 -7.84 -10.44
CA LEU A 283 19.20 -9.19 -10.39
C LEU A 283 18.12 -9.43 -11.45
N GLU A 284 17.27 -8.44 -11.76
CA GLU A 284 16.31 -8.56 -12.85
C GLU A 284 17.01 -8.80 -14.20
N LYS A 285 18.13 -8.13 -14.47
CA LYS A 285 18.92 -8.34 -15.69
C LYS A 285 19.47 -9.77 -15.74
N GLU A 286 20.02 -10.27 -14.64
CA GLU A 286 20.54 -11.65 -14.54
C GLU A 286 19.43 -12.70 -14.74
N TYR A 287 18.27 -12.51 -14.11
CA TYR A 287 17.12 -13.39 -14.30
C TYR A 287 16.53 -13.32 -15.71
N SER A 288 16.57 -12.17 -16.36
CA SER A 288 16.08 -12.03 -17.74
C SER A 288 17.01 -12.75 -18.72
N GLN A 289 18.32 -12.60 -18.58
CA GLN A 289 19.32 -13.25 -19.43
C GLN A 289 19.34 -14.78 -19.28
N SER A 290 19.19 -15.29 -18.05
CA SER A 290 19.16 -16.75 -17.79
C SER A 290 17.90 -17.45 -18.33
N GLN A 291 16.87 -16.71 -18.73
CA GLN A 291 15.64 -17.27 -19.32
C GLN A 291 15.63 -17.19 -20.86
N GLU A 292 16.57 -16.42 -21.45
CA GLU A 292 16.76 -16.34 -22.90
C GLU A 292 17.76 -17.39 -23.44
N MET A 293 18.52 -18.02 -22.54
CA MET A 293 19.38 -19.18 -22.80
C MET A 293 18.62 -20.49 -22.63
#